data_AF-A0A661UEP9-F1
#
_entry.id   AF-A0A661UEP9-F1
#
_cell.length_a   1.000
_cell.length_b   1.000
_cell.length_c   1.000
_cell.angle_alpha   90.00
_cell.angle_beta   90.00
_cell.angle_gamma   90.00
#
_symmetry.space_group_name_H-M   'P 1'
#
loop_
_entity.id
_entity.type
_entity.pdbx_description
1 polymer ?
#
loop_
_entity_poly.entity_id
_entity_poly.type
_entity_poly.pdbx_seq_one_letter_code
_entity_poly.pdbx_strand_id
1 'polypeptide(L)' 'PATADSVMKYLGDLNKNDNITVICSLHFLSLARKYGTRVIALKDGKIVFDGKPAEIDEKKFKEIYGEEAEEVEIR' A
#
# COMPACT_ATOMS: atom_id res chain seq x y z
N PRO A 1 -13.33 -3.50 1.32
CA PRO A 1 -14.28 -4.29 2.15
C PRO A 1 -13.82 -4.34 3.62
N ALA A 2 -14.74 -4.21 4.59
CA ALA A 2 -14.43 -4.07 6.02
C ALA A 2 -13.51 -5.17 6.60
N THR A 3 -13.53 -6.37 6.02
CA THR A 3 -12.67 -7.48 6.41
C THR A 3 -11.20 -7.22 6.10
N ALA A 4 -10.89 -6.51 5.01
CA ALA A 4 -9.51 -6.21 4.62
C ALA A 4 -8.82 -5.28 5.63
N ASP A 5 -9.53 -4.27 6.13
CA ASP A 5 -8.99 -3.37 7.16
C ASP A 5 -8.71 -4.12 8.47
N SER A 6 -9.62 -5.02 8.88
CA SER A 6 -9.45 -5.84 10.09
C SER A 6 -8.24 -6.78 9.99
N VAL A 7 -8.05 -7.44 8.85
CA VAL A 7 -6.87 -8.29 8.61
C VAL A 7 -5.59 -7.46 8.61
N MET A 8 -5.58 -6.33 7.91
CA MET A 8 -4.41 -5.45 7.85
C MET A 8 -4.05 -4.86 9.21
N LYS A 9 -5.04 -4.56 10.06
CA LYS A 9 -4.82 -4.15 11.44
C LYS A 9 -4.07 -5.22 12.23
N TYR A 10 -4.54 -6.47 12.17
CA TYR A 10 -3.87 -7.59 12.83
C TYR A 10 -2.43 -7.78 12.34
N LEU A 11 -2.21 -7.74 11.02
CA LEU A 11 -0.87 -7.85 10.45
C LEU A 11 0.04 -6.69 10.86
N GLY A 12 -0.51 -5.48 10.96
CA GLY A 12 0.20 -4.30 11.47
C GLY A 12 0.59 -4.44 12.94
N ASP A 13 -0.29 -4.99 13.77
CA ASP A 13 -0.03 -5.25 15.18
C ASP A 13 1.08 -6.29 15.36
N LEU A 14 1.05 -7.39 14.60
CA LEU A 14 2.13 -8.40 14.57
C LEU A 14 3.47 -7.78 14.15
N ASN A 15 3.47 -6.89 13.15
CA ASN A 15 4.68 -6.23 12.70
C ASN A 15 5.28 -5.32 13.78
N LYS A 16 4.44 -4.54 14.48
CA LYS A 16 4.89 -3.52 15.44
C LYS A 16 5.18 -4.08 16.83
N ASN A 17 4.36 -5.01 17.31
CA ASN A 17 4.42 -5.50 18.68
C ASN A 17 5.28 -6.77 18.80
N ASP A 18 5.25 -7.63 17.79
CA ASP A 18 5.90 -8.94 17.81
C ASP A 18 7.17 -8.99 16.94
N ASN A 19 7.56 -7.85 16.32
CA ASN A 19 8.73 -7.73 15.42
C ASN A 19 8.71 -8.72 14.24
N ILE A 20 7.53 -9.11 13.78
CA ILE A 20 7.38 -10.03 12.64
C ILE A 20 7.48 -9.24 11.33
N THR A 21 8.35 -9.69 10.41
CA THR A 21 8.40 -9.09 9.07
C THR A 21 7.21 -9.55 8.25
N VAL A 22 6.46 -8.59 7.70
CA VAL A 22 5.26 -8.84 6.89
C VAL A 22 5.46 -8.25 5.50
N ILE A 23 5.19 -9.05 4.46
CA ILE A 23 5.15 -8.61 3.06
C ILE A 23 3.74 -8.92 2.54
N CYS A 24 3.05 -7.88 2.06
CA CYS A 24 1.70 -7.99 1.51
C CYS A 24 1.65 -7.41 0.11
N SER A 25 0.95 -8.09 -0.79
CA SER A 25 0.54 -7.50 -2.08
C SER A 25 -0.82 -6.84 -1.89
N LEU A 26 -0.87 -5.52 -2.03
CA LEU A 26 -2.08 -4.72 -1.85
C LEU A 26 -2.47 -4.05 -3.15
N HIS A 27 -3.77 -4.07 -3.45
CA HIS A 27 -4.34 -3.34 -4.58
C HIS A 27 -4.82 -1.94 -4.20
N PHE A 28 -5.11 -1.71 -2.91
CA PHE A 28 -5.63 -0.42 -2.43
C PHE A 28 -4.49 0.41 -1.81
N LEU A 29 -4.20 1.55 -2.41
CA LEU A 29 -3.18 2.46 -1.89
C LEU A 29 -3.53 2.99 -0.49
N SER A 30 -4.81 3.21 -0.20
CA SER A 30 -5.29 3.63 1.13
C SER A 30 -4.83 2.69 2.26
N LEU A 31 -4.86 1.36 2.05
CA LEU A 31 -4.34 0.39 3.02
C LEU A 31 -2.81 0.43 3.11
N ALA A 32 -2.12 0.54 1.97
CA ALA A 32 -0.67 0.65 1.95
C ALA A 32 -0.19 1.92 2.66
N ARG A 33 -0.91 3.04 2.53
CA ARG A 33 -0.67 4.28 3.28
C ARG A 33 -0.93 4.13 4.76
N LYS A 34 -2.01 3.45 5.14
CA LYS A 34 -2.43 3.29 6.55
C LYS A 34 -1.53 2.33 7.34
N TYR A 35 -1.09 1.22 6.74
CA TYR A 35 -0.39 0.14 7.44
C TYR A 35 1.05 -0.10 6.97
N GLY A 36 1.39 0.29 5.74
CA GLY A 36 2.70 0.02 5.17
C GLY A 36 3.81 0.91 5.74
N THR A 37 5.01 0.35 5.86
CA THR A 37 6.23 1.09 6.21
C THR A 37 7.11 1.40 4.99
N ARG A 38 7.00 0.55 3.96
CA ARG A 38 7.63 0.67 2.64
C ARG A 38 6.65 0.16 1.59
N VAL A 39 6.60 0.82 0.44
CA VAL A 39 5.81 0.41 -0.73
C VAL A 39 6.75 0.22 -1.90
N ILE A 40 6.60 -0.91 -2.58
CA ILE A 40 7.25 -1.21 -3.85
C ILE A 40 6.14 -1.32 -4.87
N ALA A 41 6.12 -0.42 -5.86
CA ALA A 41 5.15 -0.46 -6.94
C ALA A 41 5.79 -1.01 -8.21
N LEU A 42 5.05 -1.91 -8.87
CA LEU A 42 5.47 -2.60 -10.08
C LEU A 42 4.54 -2.21 -11.23
N LYS A 43 5.13 -1.91 -12.39
CA LYS A 43 4.41 -1.68 -13.65
C LYS A 43 5.21 -2.32 -14.78
N ASP A 44 4.55 -3.11 -15.63
CA ASP A 44 5.16 -3.81 -16.76
C ASP A 44 6.43 -4.61 -16.39
N GLY A 45 6.39 -5.28 -15.22
CA GLY A 45 7.50 -6.08 -14.70
C GLY A 45 8.69 -5.27 -14.17
N LYS A 46 8.57 -3.94 -14.07
CA LYS A 46 9.60 -3.03 -13.56
C LYS A 46 9.16 -2.36 -12.27
N ILE A 47 10.13 -2.10 -11.38
CA ILE A 47 9.91 -1.28 -10.19
C ILE A 47 9.84 0.18 -10.66
N VAL A 48 8.70 0.81 -10.42
CA VAL A 48 8.46 2.23 -10.74
C VAL A 48 8.43 3.11 -9.48
N PHE A 49 8.28 2.50 -8.31
CA PHE A 49 8.38 3.19 -7.03
C PHE A 49 8.94 2.26 -5.96
N ASP A 50 9.81 2.78 -5.11
CA ASP A 50 10.32 2.12 -3.92
C ASP A 50 10.60 3.18 -2.85
N GLY A 51 9.79 3.21 -1.80
CA GLY A 51 9.89 4.26 -0.79
C GLY A 51 8.80 4.17 0.28
N LYS A 52 8.63 5.25 1.03
CA LYS A 52 7.57 5.35 2.04
C LYS A 52 6.22 5.58 1.36
N PRO A 53 5.13 5.01 1.90
CA PRO A 53 3.78 5.27 1.35
C PRO A 53 3.40 6.76 1.27
N ALA A 54 3.96 7.60 2.15
CA ALA A 54 3.72 9.05 2.15
C ALA A 54 4.37 9.79 0.97
N GLU A 55 5.35 9.18 0.28
CA GLU A 55 6.06 9.77 -0.86
C GLU A 55 5.38 9.49 -2.21
N ILE A 56 4.23 8.80 -2.18
CA ILE A 56 3.37 8.60 -3.35
C ILE A 56 2.43 9.80 -3.42
N ASP A 57 2.74 10.74 -4.29
CA ASP A 57 1.86 11.86 -4.65
C ASP A 57 0.89 11.46 -5.77
N GLU A 58 0.00 12.37 -6.16
CA GLU A 58 -0.99 12.11 -7.23
C GLU A 58 -0.31 11.74 -8.56
N LYS A 59 0.84 12.36 -8.86
CA LYS A 59 1.60 12.08 -10.08
C LYS A 59 2.13 10.64 -10.09
N LYS A 60 2.77 10.20 -9.00
CA LYS A 60 3.22 8.81 -8.85
C LYS A 60 2.06 7.83 -8.80
N PHE A 61 0.94 8.22 -8.20
CA PHE A 61 -0.26 7.39 -8.21
C PHE A 61 -0.71 7.08 -9.64
N LYS A 62 -0.84 8.10 -10.50
CA LYS A 62 -1.19 7.94 -11.91
C LYS A 62 -0.12 7.18 -12.69
N GLU A 63 1.15 7.36 -12.36
CA GLU A 63 2.23 6.60 -12.97
C GLU A 63 2.11 5.10 -12.67
N ILE A 64 1.77 4.74 -11.42
CA ILE A 64 1.63 3.36 -10.94
C ILE A 64 0.34 2.71 -11.45
N TYR A 65 -0.81 3.37 -11.29
CA TYR A 65 -2.14 2.80 -11.52
C TYR A 65 -2.74 3.16 -12.88
N GLY A 66 -2.23 4.17 -13.57
CA GLY A 66 -2.75 4.70 -14.83
C GLY A 66 -3.36 6.10 -14.70
N GLU A 67 -3.39 6.85 -15.80
CA GLU A 67 -3.90 8.24 -15.85
C GLU A 67 -5.40 8.35 -15.48
N GLU A 68 -6.17 7.30 -15.75
CA GLU A 68 -7.62 7.21 -15.46
C GLU A 68 -7.93 6.62 -14.09
N ALA A 69 -6.91 6.27 -13.29
CA ALA A 69 -7.13 5.66 -11.98
C ALA A 69 -7.64 6.69 -10.97
N GLU A 70 -8.67 6.32 -10.22
CA GLU A 70 -9.16 7.08 -9.08
C GLU A 70 -8.76 6.40 -7.76
N GLU A 71 -8.30 7.19 -6.79
CA GLU A 71 -7.94 6.66 -5.48
C GLU A 71 -9.20 6.25 -4.71
N VAL A 72 -9.30 4.96 -4.39
CA VAL A 72 -10.40 4.42 -3.58
C VAL A 72 -9.98 4.44 -2.10
N GLU A 73 -10.64 5.30 -1.32
CA GLU A 73 -10.55 5.28 0.12
C GLU A 73 -11.42 4.18 0.71
N ILE A 74 -10.79 3.25 1.44
CA ILE A 74 -11.52 2.30 2.29
C ILE A 74 -11.79 3.00 3.62
N ARG A 75 -13.06 3.32 3.87
CA ARG A 75 -13.57 3.82 5.16
C ARG A 75 -13.67 2.69 6.19
#